data_AF-A0A199WA70-F1
#
_entry.id   AF-A0A199WA70-F1
#
_cell.length_a   1.000
_cell.length_b   1.000
_cell.length_c   1.000
_cell.angle_alpha   90.00
_cell.angle_beta   90.00
_cell.angle_gamma   90.00
#
_symmetry.space_group_name_H-M   'P 1'
#
loop_
_entity.id
_entity.type
_entity.pdbx_description
1 polymer ?
#
loop_
_entity_poly.entity_id
_entity_poly.type
_entity_poly.pdbx_seq_one_letter_code
_entity_poly.pdbx_strand_id
1 'polypeptide(L)'
;MAAACSLLHLSFPRTPPSPASPLRSSRPNELPLPFPSRRPFSLLLSSTSFSNLPGPFHVDPAPPRAGYNVQVVVGEDEPEEVLLRRFRREVSKAGVIQECKRRRFFENKQEERKRKAREAGRRNRRR
;
A
#
# COMPACT_ATOMS: atom_id res chain seq x y z
N MET A 1 16.18 64.11 -5.70
CA MET A 1 17.25 63.36 -6.40
C MET A 1 17.74 62.27 -5.46
N ALA A 2 17.45 61.01 -5.83
CA ALA A 2 18.01 59.74 -5.36
C ALA A 2 18.11 59.43 -3.84
N ALA A 3 17.14 58.67 -3.34
CA ALA A 3 17.37 57.77 -2.20
C ALA A 3 18.06 56.48 -2.73
N ALA A 4 19.27 56.22 -2.26
CA ALA A 4 20.00 55.00 -2.59
C ALA A 4 19.46 53.83 -1.75
N CYS A 5 18.66 52.97 -2.38
CA CYS A 5 18.26 51.68 -1.82
C CYS A 5 19.46 50.73 -1.84
N SER A 6 20.08 50.54 -0.68
CA SER A 6 21.11 49.52 -0.46
C SER A 6 20.49 48.14 -0.59
N LEU A 7 20.83 47.45 -1.68
CA LEU A 7 20.53 46.04 -1.93
C LEU A 7 21.17 45.19 -0.82
N LEU A 8 20.34 44.66 0.08
CA LEU A 8 20.76 43.60 0.99
C LEU A 8 21.05 42.34 0.16
N HIS A 9 22.34 42.15 -0.10
CA HIS A 9 22.92 40.95 -0.69
C HIS A 9 22.76 39.81 0.33
N LEU A 10 21.68 39.03 0.18
CA LEU A 10 21.48 37.79 0.93
C LEU A 10 22.51 36.76 0.45
N SER A 11 23.64 36.72 1.13
CA SER A 11 24.68 35.71 0.98
C SER A 11 24.14 34.35 1.43
N PHE A 12 23.70 33.51 0.48
CA PHE A 12 23.41 32.11 0.74
C PHE A 12 24.70 31.36 1.10
N PRO A 13 24.78 30.66 2.25
CA PRO A 13 25.92 29.79 2.52
C PRO A 13 25.86 28.58 1.58
N ARG A 14 26.80 28.51 0.63
CA ARG A 14 27.05 27.33 -0.19
C ARG A 14 27.68 26.24 0.68
N THR A 15 26.96 25.16 0.92
CA THR A 15 27.53 23.95 1.51
C THR A 15 28.40 23.21 0.46
N PRO A 16 29.59 22.73 0.82
CA PRO A 16 30.41 21.94 -0.09
C PRO A 16 29.89 20.50 -0.20
N PRO A 17 29.99 19.85 -1.37
CA PRO A 17 29.68 18.42 -1.50
C PRO A 17 30.78 17.56 -0.85
N SER A 18 30.36 16.64 0.01
CA SER A 18 31.22 15.64 0.68
C SER A 18 31.78 14.62 -0.33
N PRO A 19 33.05 14.16 -0.19
CA PRO A 19 33.65 13.19 -1.09
C PRO A 19 33.05 11.78 -0.92
N ALA A 20 32.72 11.17 -2.06
CA ALA A 20 32.27 9.79 -2.16
C ALA A 20 33.37 8.82 -1.69
N SER A 21 33.05 7.93 -0.74
CA SER A 21 33.90 6.79 -0.39
C SER A 21 33.51 5.56 -1.21
N PRO A 22 34.46 4.82 -1.82
CA PRO A 22 34.18 3.58 -2.51
C PRO A 22 34.29 2.42 -1.51
N LEU A 23 33.17 1.80 -1.15
CA LEU A 23 33.19 0.57 -0.35
C LEU A 23 32.67 -0.60 -1.17
N ARG A 24 33.65 -1.27 -1.81
CA ARG A 24 33.88 -2.72 -1.77
C ARG A 24 32.66 -3.59 -2.09
N SER A 25 32.54 -3.99 -3.36
CA SER A 25 31.74 -5.17 -3.74
C SER A 25 32.42 -6.44 -3.21
N SER A 26 32.07 -6.88 -2.01
CA SER A 26 32.32 -8.26 -1.61
C SER A 26 31.21 -9.12 -2.22
N ARG A 27 31.54 -9.81 -3.31
CA ARG A 27 30.77 -10.91 -3.88
C ARG A 27 30.50 -11.94 -2.77
N PRO A 28 29.25 -12.39 -2.52
CA PRO A 28 29.06 -13.57 -1.71
C PRO A 28 29.54 -14.79 -2.49
N ASN A 29 30.22 -15.66 -1.75
CA ASN A 29 30.78 -16.93 -2.16
C ASN A 29 29.68 -17.84 -2.72
N GLU A 30 29.82 -18.28 -3.97
CA GLU A 30 29.00 -19.32 -4.59
C GLU A 30 29.30 -20.65 -3.88
N LEU A 31 28.38 -21.11 -3.02
CA LEU A 31 28.37 -22.49 -2.53
C LEU A 31 27.34 -23.26 -3.36
N PRO A 32 27.75 -24.30 -4.14
CA PRO A 32 26.81 -25.14 -4.84
C PRO A 32 26.07 -26.01 -3.82
N LEU A 33 24.78 -25.74 -3.61
CA LEU A 33 23.91 -26.66 -2.88
C LEU A 33 23.69 -27.91 -3.75
N PRO A 34 23.79 -29.12 -3.17
CA PRO A 34 23.64 -30.36 -3.92
C PRO A 34 22.20 -30.49 -4.42
N PHE A 35 22.08 -30.74 -5.72
CA PHE A 35 20.84 -31.07 -6.41
C PHE A 35 20.00 -32.08 -5.61
N PRO A 36 18.70 -31.84 -5.36
CA PRO A 36 17.84 -32.88 -4.85
C PRO A 36 17.68 -33.95 -5.93
N SER A 37 18.29 -35.11 -5.65
CA SER A 37 18.12 -36.36 -6.39
C SER A 37 16.66 -36.57 -6.75
N ARG A 38 16.40 -36.58 -8.06
CA ARG A 38 15.18 -37.05 -8.70
C ARG A 38 14.96 -38.51 -8.30
N ARG A 39 14.25 -38.74 -7.19
CA ARG A 39 13.61 -40.03 -6.97
C ARG A 39 12.39 -40.08 -7.88
N PRO A 40 12.28 -41.02 -8.83
CA PRO A 40 11.01 -41.23 -9.50
C PRO A 40 10.04 -41.67 -8.40
N PHE A 41 9.05 -40.83 -8.10
CA PHE A 41 7.88 -41.24 -7.34
C PHE A 41 7.27 -42.41 -8.11
N SER A 42 7.46 -43.62 -7.60
CA SER A 42 6.82 -44.81 -8.13
C SER A 42 5.31 -44.59 -8.04
N LEU A 43 4.65 -44.52 -9.20
CA LEU A 43 3.20 -44.50 -9.32
C LEU A 43 2.65 -45.83 -8.78
N LEU A 44 2.38 -45.89 -7.47
CA LEU A 44 1.51 -46.91 -6.92
C LEU A 44 0.08 -46.47 -7.22
N LEU A 45 -0.41 -46.91 -8.37
CA LEU A 45 -1.83 -46.91 -8.71
C LEU A 45 -2.51 -47.95 -7.82
N SER A 46 -2.76 -47.60 -6.57
CA SER A 46 -3.72 -48.32 -5.73
C SER A 46 -5.10 -47.99 -6.27
N SER A 47 -5.68 -48.96 -6.97
CA SER A 47 -7.07 -49.05 -7.38
C SER A 47 -7.97 -48.99 -6.14
N THR A 48 -8.29 -47.78 -5.69
CA THR A 48 -9.44 -47.56 -4.81
C THR A 48 -10.67 -47.49 -5.71
N SER A 49 -11.53 -48.49 -5.56
CA SER A 49 -12.89 -48.52 -6.09
C SER A 49 -13.59 -47.18 -5.81
N PHE A 50 -13.70 -46.31 -6.81
CA PHE A 50 -14.44 -45.06 -6.71
C PHE A 50 -15.95 -45.36 -6.77
N SER A 51 -16.48 -45.95 -5.71
CA SER A 51 -17.91 -45.87 -5.40
C SER A 51 -18.15 -44.71 -4.45
N ASN A 52 -17.71 -43.51 -4.83
CA ASN A 52 -18.10 -42.26 -4.19
C ASN A 52 -18.36 -41.27 -5.33
N LEU A 53 -19.59 -41.29 -5.85
CA LEU A 53 -20.11 -40.21 -6.68
C LEU A 53 -19.99 -38.92 -5.86
N PRO A 54 -19.25 -37.90 -6.32
CA PRO A 54 -19.36 -36.60 -5.70
C PRO A 54 -20.80 -36.14 -5.96
N GLY A 55 -21.59 -36.01 -4.90
CA GLY A 55 -22.88 -35.34 -4.97
C GLY A 55 -22.71 -33.95 -5.62
N PRO A 56 -23.78 -33.34 -6.14
CA PRO A 56 -23.68 -32.03 -6.76
C PRO A 56 -22.98 -31.12 -5.76
N PHE A 57 -21.77 -30.66 -6.10
CA PHE A 57 -21.06 -29.67 -5.32
C PHE A 57 -21.98 -28.46 -5.27
N HIS A 58 -22.72 -28.35 -4.18
CA HIS A 58 -23.41 -27.12 -3.85
C HIS A 58 -22.29 -26.15 -3.53
N VAL A 59 -21.84 -25.45 -4.56
CA VAL A 59 -21.09 -24.22 -4.38
C VAL A 59 -22.11 -23.30 -3.73
N ASP A 60 -22.16 -23.29 -2.40
CA ASP A 60 -22.92 -22.28 -1.67
C ASP A 60 -22.46 -20.93 -2.27
N PRO A 61 -23.34 -20.20 -2.98
CA PRO A 61 -22.96 -18.88 -3.42
C PRO A 61 -22.81 -18.06 -2.15
N ALA A 62 -21.57 -17.86 -1.72
CA ALA A 62 -21.26 -16.99 -0.60
C ALA A 62 -22.06 -15.70 -0.84
N PRO A 63 -22.85 -15.24 0.15
CA PRO A 63 -23.69 -14.07 -0.05
C PRO A 63 -22.80 -12.97 -0.63
N PRO A 64 -23.26 -12.25 -1.67
CA PRO A 64 -22.48 -11.17 -2.24
C PRO A 64 -22.04 -10.33 -1.04
N ARG A 65 -20.74 -10.19 -0.85
CA ARG A 65 -20.21 -9.32 0.19
C ARG A 65 -20.52 -7.90 -0.26
N ALA A 66 -21.79 -7.50 -0.15
CA ALA A 66 -22.23 -6.13 -0.14
C ALA A 66 -21.78 -5.56 1.20
N GLY A 67 -20.45 -5.45 1.34
CA GLY A 67 -19.82 -4.79 2.47
C GLY A 67 -19.93 -3.29 2.23
N TYR A 68 -20.42 -2.57 3.21
CA TYR A 68 -20.27 -1.12 3.26
C TYR A 68 -18.79 -0.79 3.55
N ASN A 69 -18.29 0.32 2.99
CA ASN A 69 -16.94 0.81 3.32
C ASN A 69 -16.90 1.56 4.67
N VAL A 70 -18.04 2.15 5.05
CA VAL A 70 -18.23 2.91 6.29
C VAL A 70 -19.66 2.65 6.78
N GLN A 71 -19.81 2.32 8.06
CA GLN A 71 -21.10 2.26 8.77
C GLN A 71 -20.98 3.06 10.05
N VAL A 72 -21.98 3.89 10.33
CA VAL A 72 -22.11 4.62 11.60
C VAL A 72 -23.49 4.29 12.14
N VAL A 73 -23.53 3.71 13.35
CA VAL A 73 -24.78 3.45 14.07
C VAL A 73 -25.11 4.68 14.89
N VAL A 74 -26.34 5.16 14.79
CA VAL A 74 -26.82 6.37 15.48
C VAL A 74 -27.40 5.96 16.84
N GLY A 75 -27.05 6.68 17.89
CA GLY A 75 -27.70 6.55 19.21
C GLY A 75 -29.00 7.36 19.28
N GLU A 76 -29.90 7.01 20.18
CA GLU A 76 -31.25 7.60 20.24
C GLU A 76 -31.24 9.12 20.53
N ASP A 77 -30.28 9.63 21.30
CA ASP A 77 -30.17 11.04 21.71
C ASP A 77 -28.95 11.79 21.12
N GLU A 78 -28.49 11.43 19.92
CA GLU A 78 -27.36 12.15 19.29
C GLU A 78 -27.79 13.38 18.48
N PRO A 79 -27.24 14.57 18.77
CA PRO A 79 -27.50 15.75 17.94
C PRO A 79 -26.89 15.55 16.54
N GLU A 80 -27.62 15.99 15.52
CA GLU A 80 -27.28 15.76 14.10
C GLU A 80 -25.85 16.18 13.74
N GLU A 81 -25.38 17.31 14.27
CA GLU A 81 -24.03 17.79 14.01
C GLU A 81 -22.94 16.81 14.47
N VAL A 82 -23.16 16.13 15.60
CA VAL A 82 -22.20 15.17 16.15
C VAL A 82 -22.17 13.91 15.28
N LEU A 83 -23.34 13.44 14.84
CA LEU A 83 -23.44 12.31 13.92
C LEU A 83 -22.70 12.60 12.60
N LEU A 84 -22.94 13.77 12.00
CA LEU A 84 -22.27 14.18 10.76
C LEU A 84 -20.75 14.28 10.94
N ARG A 85 -20.28 14.78 12.10
CA ARG A 85 -18.85 14.83 12.42
C ARG A 85 -18.24 13.42 12.49
N ARG A 86 -18.92 12.45 13.11
CA ARG A 86 -18.45 11.05 13.16
C ARG A 86 -18.41 10.42 11.79
N PHE A 87 -19.48 10.57 11.01
CA PHE A 87 -19.53 10.07 9.65
C PHE A 87 -18.40 10.65 8.78
N ARG A 88 -18.21 11.97 8.80
CA ARG A 88 -17.11 12.62 8.05
C ARG A 88 -15.73 12.13 8.48
N ARG A 89 -15.53 11.86 9.78
CA ARG A 89 -14.29 11.27 10.29
C ARG A 89 -14.08 9.85 9.77
N GLU A 90 -15.09 8.99 9.84
CA GLU A 90 -15.00 7.61 9.34
C GLU A 90 -14.79 7.56 7.81
N VAL A 91 -15.47 8.41 7.05
CA VAL A 91 -15.25 8.57 5.59
C VAL A 91 -13.82 9.03 5.28
N SER A 92 -13.32 10.00 6.05
CA SER A 92 -11.94 10.50 5.89
C SER A 92 -10.89 9.46 6.30
N LYS A 93 -11.18 8.65 7.32
CA LYS A 93 -10.33 7.58 7.84
C LYS A 93 -10.25 6.40 6.87
N ALA A 94 -11.40 5.99 6.32
CA ALA A 94 -11.48 4.98 5.26
C ALA A 94 -10.82 5.48 3.95
N GLY A 95 -10.72 6.80 3.77
CA GLY A 95 -10.02 7.40 2.62
C GLY A 95 -10.78 7.28 1.30
N VAL A 96 -12.06 6.94 1.33
CA VAL A 96 -12.86 6.63 0.13
C VAL A 96 -12.91 7.81 -0.86
N ILE A 97 -13.01 9.05 -0.38
CA ILE A 97 -13.02 10.23 -1.25
C ILE A 97 -11.66 10.43 -1.94
N GLN A 98 -10.56 10.22 -1.22
CA GLN A 98 -9.21 10.32 -1.77
C GLN A 98 -8.97 9.23 -2.83
N GLU A 99 -9.43 8.01 -2.56
CA GLU A 99 -9.30 6.89 -3.50
C GLU A 99 -10.13 7.11 -4.77
N CYS A 100 -11.38 7.57 -4.64
CA CYS A 100 -12.20 7.92 -5.79
C CYS A 100 -11.54 9.01 -6.64
N LYS A 101 -10.99 10.06 -6.02
CA LYS A 101 -10.26 11.13 -6.75
C LYS A 101 -9.03 10.60 -7.46
N ARG A 102 -8.25 9.73 -6.82
CA ARG A 102 -7.07 9.10 -7.41
C ARG A 102 -7.43 8.27 -8.65
N ARG A 103 -8.55 7.54 -8.61
CA ARG A 103 -9.00 6.68 -9.72
C ARG A 103 -9.72 7.41 -10.86
N ARG A 104 -9.94 8.73 -10.76
CA ARG A 104 -10.59 9.50 -11.84
C ARG A 104 -9.80 9.50 -13.15
N PHE A 105 -8.48 9.40 -13.05
CA PHE A 105 -7.56 9.40 -14.18
C PHE A 105 -6.55 8.28 -14.03
N PHE A 106 -5.97 7.85 -15.15
CA PHE A 106 -4.88 6.89 -15.12
C PHE A 106 -3.64 7.51 -14.46
N GLU A 107 -3.00 6.76 -13.56
CA GLU A 107 -1.79 7.15 -12.85
C GLU A 107 -0.61 6.36 -13.41
N ASN A 108 0.43 7.04 -13.89
CA ASN A 108 1.64 6.37 -14.38
C ASN A 108 2.44 5.75 -13.22
N LYS A 109 3.25 4.72 -13.49
CA LYS A 109 4.10 4.06 -12.46
C LYS A 109 4.98 5.04 -11.67
N GLN A 110 5.46 6.10 -12.33
CA GLN A 110 6.26 7.14 -11.67
C GLN A 110 5.43 7.98 -10.70
N GLU A 111 4.21 8.33 -11.09
CA GLU A 111 3.28 9.11 -10.26
C GLU A 111 2.82 8.31 -9.05
N GLU A 112 2.52 7.03 -9.26
CA GLU A 112 2.16 6.10 -8.19
C GLU A 112 3.27 6.03 -7.11
N ARG A 113 4.54 5.92 -7.53
CA ARG A 113 5.70 5.94 -6.62
C ARG A 113 5.79 7.26 -5.86
N LYS A 114 5.66 8.40 -6.56
CA LYS A 114 5.67 9.74 -5.96
C LYS A 114 4.54 9.92 -4.95
N ARG A 115 3.33 9.46 -5.27
CA ARG A 115 2.15 9.52 -4.39
C ARG A 115 2.35 8.68 -3.13
N LYS A 116 2.75 7.41 -3.29
CA LYS A 116 3.04 6.51 -2.15
C LYS A 116 4.10 7.09 -1.21
N ALA A 117 5.18 7.65 -1.75
CA ALA A 117 6.21 8.30 -0.94
C ALA A 117 5.69 9.53 -0.17
N ARG A 118 4.89 10.39 -0.83
CA ARG A 118 4.27 11.56 -0.18
C ARG A 118 3.27 11.16 0.90
N GLU A 119 2.44 10.16 0.65
CA GLU A 119 1.46 9.64 1.63
C GLU A 119 2.15 9.00 2.83
N ALA A 120 3.19 8.19 2.60
CA ALA A 120 4.01 7.62 3.65
C ALA A 120 4.70 8.72 4.49
N GLY A 121 5.30 9.72 3.84
CA GLY A 121 5.91 10.86 4.52
C GLY A 121 4.90 11.67 5.34
N ARG A 122 3.69 11.92 4.79
CA ARG A 122 2.61 12.60 5.51
C ARG A 122 2.13 11.80 6.73
N ARG A 123 2.05 10.47 6.62
CA ARG A 123 1.68 9.60 7.75
C ARG A 123 2.79 9.57 8.80
N ASN A 124 4.06 9.53 8.39
CA ASN A 124 5.20 9.53 9.31
C ASN A 124 5.29 10.82 10.13
N ARG A 125 5.02 11.98 9.51
CA ARG A 125 4.98 13.27 10.23
C ARG A 125 3.80 13.42 11.21
N ARG A 126 2.81 12.53 11.14
CA ARG A 126 1.61 12.55 11.99
C ARG A 126 1.67 11.51 13.11
N ARG A 127 2.66 10.62 13.07
CA ARG A 127 3.00 9.73 14.17
C ARG A 127 3.89 10.50 15.13
#